data_AF-B4D9U0-F1
#
_entry.id   AF-B4D9U0-F1
#
_cell.length_a   1.000
_cell.length_b   1.000
_cell.length_c   1.000
_cell.angle_alpha   90.00
_cell.angle_beta   90.00
_cell.angle_gamma   90.00
#
_symmetry.space_group_name_H-M   'P 1'
#
loop_
_entity.id
_entity.type
_entity.pdbx_description
1 polymer ?
#
loop_
_entity_poly.entity_id
_entity_poly.type
_entity_poly.pdbx_seq_one_letter_code
_entity_poly.pdbx_strand_id
1 'polypeptide(L)'
;MSKSSDPVQTSLLAITQTAVGCGIGLLIAGKLGRPAQKTTATTMLSIGALLALPVVVTAIIRAVNRPESARGMRRRLDSIRRDSGFPDEAEIL
;
A
#
# COMPACT_ATOMS: atom_id res chain seq x y z
N MET A 1 12.28 -12.96 -25.64
CA MET A 1 11.88 -13.12 -24.23
C MET A 1 11.19 -11.82 -23.82
N SER A 2 9.87 -11.78 -23.92
CA SER A 2 9.05 -10.56 -23.84
C SER A 2 8.68 -10.26 -22.38
N LYS A 3 9.16 -9.14 -21.83
CA LYS A 3 8.91 -8.73 -20.43
C LYS A 3 8.47 -7.27 -20.32
N SER A 4 7.56 -6.85 -21.22
CA SER A 4 7.00 -5.48 -21.23
C SER A 4 5.48 -5.43 -21.05
N SER A 5 4.79 -6.57 -20.99
CA SER A 5 3.33 -6.67 -20.84
C SER A 5 2.84 -6.83 -19.38
N ASP A 6 3.76 -7.03 -18.44
CA ASP A 6 3.47 -7.39 -17.05
C ASP A 6 2.59 -6.37 -16.28
N PRO A 7 2.80 -5.03 -16.34
CA PRO A 7 2.03 -4.11 -15.49
C PRO A 7 0.60 -3.91 -15.99
N VAL A 8 0.38 -3.93 -17.31
CA VAL A 8 -0.97 -3.77 -17.90
C VAL A 8 -1.81 -5.01 -17.66
N GLN A 9 -1.24 -6.21 -17.87
CA GLN A 9 -1.92 -7.46 -17.52
C GLN A 9 -2.22 -7.57 -16.03
N THR A 10 -1.25 -7.22 -15.17
CA THR A 10 -1.45 -7.24 -13.71
C THR A 10 -2.55 -6.27 -13.29
N SER A 11 -2.61 -5.08 -13.88
CA SER A 11 -3.66 -4.09 -13.58
C SER A 11 -5.05 -4.56 -14.06
N LEU A 12 -5.12 -5.14 -15.26
CA LEU A 12 -6.37 -5.66 -15.81
C LEU A 12 -6.90 -6.84 -14.97
N LEU A 13 -6.00 -7.75 -14.57
CA LEU A 13 -6.33 -8.87 -13.67
C LEU A 13 -6.79 -8.37 -12.29
N ALA A 14 -6.15 -7.34 -11.74
CA ALA A 14 -6.57 -6.75 -10.47
C ALA A 14 -7.97 -6.13 -10.58
N ILE A 15 -8.27 -5.44 -11.68
CA ILE A 15 -9.59 -4.84 -11.92
C ILE A 15 -10.67 -5.92 -12.08
N THR A 16 -10.40 -6.98 -12.84
CA THR A 16 -11.40 -8.05 -13.03
C THR A 16 -11.63 -8.83 -11.74
N GLN A 17 -10.57 -9.17 -11.00
CA GLN A 17 -10.69 -9.87 -9.72
C GLN A 17 -11.44 -9.04 -8.66
N THR A 18 -11.20 -7.73 -8.60
CA THR A 18 -11.94 -6.84 -7.70
C THR A 18 -13.41 -6.68 -8.11
N ALA A 19 -13.69 -6.54 -9.42
CA ALA A 19 -15.06 -6.47 -9.93
C ALA A 19 -15.85 -7.75 -9.63
N VAL A 20 -15.23 -8.93 -9.81
CA VAL A 20 -15.84 -10.23 -9.49
C VAL A 20 -16.14 -10.34 -7.99
N GLY A 21 -15.18 -9.96 -7.13
CA GLY A 21 -15.38 -9.95 -5.68
C GLY A 21 -16.52 -9.01 -5.25
N CYS A 22 -16.60 -7.81 -5.84
CA CYS A 22 -17.68 -6.85 -5.59
C CYS A 22 -19.05 -7.38 -6.03
N GLY A 23 -19.12 -7.99 -7.21
CA GLY A 23 -20.36 -8.58 -7.73
C GLY A 23 -20.89 -9.71 -6.83
N ILE A 24 -20.00 -10.61 -6.39
CA ILE A 24 -20.35 -11.69 -5.45
C ILE A 24 -20.81 -11.11 -4.11
N GLY A 25 -20.11 -10.11 -3.58
CA GLY A 25 -20.48 -9.45 -2.32
C GLY A 25 -21.87 -8.80 -2.37
N LEU A 26 -22.20 -8.11 -3.46
CA LEU A 26 -23.51 -7.49 -3.68
C LEU A 26 -24.63 -8.54 -3.82
N LEU A 27 -24.39 -9.65 -4.51
CA LEU A 27 -25.36 -10.74 -4.64
C LEU A 27 -25.67 -11.39 -3.29
N ILE A 28 -24.64 -11.64 -2.46
CA ILE A 28 -24.81 -12.18 -1.11
C ILE A 28 -25.55 -11.18 -0.21
N ALA A 29 -25.21 -9.89 -0.30
CA ALA A 29 -25.87 -8.83 0.47
C ALA A 29 -27.35 -8.67 0.10
N GLY A 30 -27.72 -8.84 -1.17
CA GLY A 30 -29.09 -8.75 -1.66
C GLY A 30 -29.98 -9.95 -1.31
N LYS A 31 -29.41 -11.14 -1.10
CA LYS A 31 -30.15 -12.37 -0.77
C LYS A 31 -30.42 -12.54 0.73
N LEU A 32 -29.94 -11.63 1.57
CA LEU A 32 -29.96 -11.76 3.02
C LEU A 32 -31.19 -11.06 3.62
N GLY A 33 -32.11 -11.83 4.22
CA GLY A 33 -33.34 -11.31 4.82
C GLY A 33 -33.10 -10.32 5.97
N ARG A 34 -33.96 -9.30 6.11
CA ARG A 34 -33.80 -8.14 7.02
C ARG A 34 -33.30 -8.43 8.45
N PRO A 35 -33.71 -9.51 9.15
CA PRO A 35 -33.18 -9.80 10.49
C PRO A 35 -31.79 -10.45 10.47
N ALA A 36 -31.50 -11.33 9.49
CA ALA A 36 -30.17 -11.92 9.32
C ALA A 36 -29.16 -10.88 8.79
N GLN A 37 -29.63 -9.94 7.97
CA GLN A 37 -28.81 -8.92 7.31
C GLN A 37 -28.00 -8.08 8.29
N LYS A 38 -28.55 -7.73 9.44
CA LYS A 38 -27.85 -6.93 10.45
C LYS A 38 -26.68 -7.68 11.07
N THR A 39 -26.88 -8.95 11.40
CA THR A 39 -25.86 -9.77 12.07
C THR A 39 -24.79 -10.26 11.11
N THR A 40 -25.16 -10.63 9.89
CA THR A 40 -24.16 -11.07 8.89
C THR A 40 -23.41 -9.88 8.28
N ALA A 41 -24.04 -8.70 8.17
CA ALA A 41 -23.32 -7.51 7.72
C ALA A 41 -22.25 -7.08 8.74
N THR A 42 -22.55 -7.11 10.03
CA THR A 42 -21.57 -6.72 11.07
C THR A 42 -20.43 -7.72 11.19
N THR A 43 -20.70 -9.02 11.11
CA THR A 43 -19.63 -10.04 11.13
C THR A 43 -18.79 -10.02 9.86
N MET A 44 -19.41 -9.87 8.69
CA MET A 44 -18.65 -9.81 7.43
C MET A 44 -17.83 -8.52 7.34
N LEU A 45 -18.35 -7.40 7.86
CA LEU A 45 -17.60 -6.15 7.96
C LEU A 45 -16.46 -6.23 8.97
N SER A 46 -16.65 -6.89 10.14
CA SER A 46 -15.56 -7.05 11.11
C SER A 46 -14.46 -7.97 10.58
N ILE A 47 -14.82 -9.08 9.92
CA ILE A 47 -13.88 -10.00 9.31
C ILE A 47 -13.12 -9.31 8.18
N GLY A 48 -13.80 -8.55 7.33
CA GLY A 48 -13.18 -7.75 6.27
C GLY A 48 -12.21 -6.69 6.83
N ALA A 49 -12.60 -6.01 7.92
CA ALA A 49 -11.75 -5.04 8.60
C ALA A 49 -10.49 -5.69 9.21
N LEU A 50 -10.62 -6.88 9.83
CA LEU A 50 -9.48 -7.63 10.35
C LEU A 50 -8.54 -8.07 9.22
N LEU A 51 -9.08 -8.57 8.10
CA LEU A 51 -8.27 -9.00 6.96
C LEU A 51 -7.58 -7.83 6.24
N ALA A 52 -8.13 -6.61 6.34
CA ALA A 52 -7.56 -5.42 5.74
C ALA A 52 -6.39 -4.81 6.55
N LEU A 53 -6.19 -5.20 7.81
CA LEU A 53 -5.11 -4.71 8.69
C LEU A 53 -3.73 -4.64 8.00
N PRO A 54 -3.19 -5.71 7.38
CA PRO A 54 -1.87 -5.65 6.76
C PRO A 54 -1.79 -4.66 5.59
N VAL A 55 -2.88 -4.50 4.83
CA VAL A 55 -2.95 -3.54 3.71
C VAL A 55 -2.96 -2.10 4.24
N VAL A 56 -3.71 -1.84 5.31
CA VAL A 56 -3.77 -0.52 5.95
C VAL A 56 -2.42 -0.17 6.57
N VAL A 57 -1.79 -1.10 7.30
CA VAL A 57 -0.47 -0.89 7.91
C VAL A 57 0.59 -0.62 6.83
N THR A 58 0.63 -1.41 5.75
CA THR A 58 1.59 -1.17 4.66
C THR A 58 1.33 0.13 3.92
N ALA A 59 0.07 0.54 3.73
CA ALA A 59 -0.27 1.84 3.16
C ALA A 59 0.20 3.00 4.05
N ILE A 60 -0.03 2.92 5.37
CA ILE A 60 0.43 3.92 6.35
C ILE A 60 1.95 3.99 6.35
N ILE A 61 2.65 2.85 6.42
CA ILE A 61 4.12 2.80 6.40
C ILE A 61 4.66 3.43 5.11
N ARG A 62 4.06 3.13 3.96
CA ARG A 62 4.45 3.74 2.67
C ARG A 62 4.17 5.25 2.63
N ALA A 63 3.08 5.70 3.23
CA ALA A 63 2.74 7.12 3.31
C ALA A 63 3.70 7.89 4.23
N VAL A 64 4.05 7.31 5.39
CA VAL A 64 4.97 7.91 6.37
C VAL A 64 6.43 7.88 5.88
N ASN A 65 6.86 6.75 5.32
CA ASN A 65 8.21 6.58 4.78
C ASN A 65 8.34 7.08 3.34
N ARG A 66 7.42 7.92 2.87
CA ARG A 66 7.43 8.41 1.49
C ARG A 66 8.77 9.13 1.22
N PRO A 67 9.57 8.66 0.25
CA PRO A 67 10.95 9.11 0.03
C PRO A 67 11.07 10.56 -0.47
N GLU A 68 9.95 11.21 -0.84
CA GLU A 68 9.90 12.64 -1.16
C GLU A 68 9.88 13.57 0.05
N SER A 69 9.89 13.04 1.28
CA SER A 69 10.15 13.85 2.46
C SER A 69 11.46 14.60 2.27
N ALA A 70 11.43 15.94 2.29
CA ALA A 70 12.61 16.80 2.19
C ALA A 70 13.75 16.39 3.15
N ARG A 71 13.42 15.66 4.23
CA ARG A 71 14.36 15.07 5.19
C ARG A 71 15.18 13.90 4.61
N GLY A 72 14.59 13.09 3.72
CA GLY A 72 15.26 11.98 3.03
C GLY A 72 16.24 12.47 1.96
N MET A 73 15.85 13.48 1.19
CA MET A 73 16.73 14.16 0.22
C MET A 73 17.93 14.81 0.92
N ARG A 74 17.70 15.49 2.05
CA ARG A 74 18.78 16.08 2.87
C ARG A 74 19.74 15.01 3.39
N ARG A 75 19.25 13.87 3.90
CA ARG A 75 20.12 12.75 4.34
C ARG A 75 20.93 12.14 3.19
N ARG A 76 20.35 12.04 1.99
CA ARG A 76 21.05 11.57 0.77
C ARG A 76 22.15 12.55 0.34
N LEU A 77 21.88 13.86 0.39
CA LEU A 77 22.89 14.89 0.11
C LEU A 77 23.99 14.91 1.17
N ASP A 78 23.62 14.75 2.45
CA ASP A 78 24.56 14.73 3.58
C ASP A 78 25.47 13.49 3.54
N SER A 79 24.94 12.33 3.09
CA SER A 79 25.77 11.14 2.86
C SER A 79 26.71 11.35 1.68
N ILE A 80 26.28 11.95 0.57
CA ILE A 80 27.18 12.25 -0.56
C ILE A 80 28.29 13.22 -0.14
N ARG A 81 27.96 14.23 0.68
CA ARG A 81 28.94 15.18 1.21
C ARG A 81 29.99 14.48 2.08
N ARG A 82 29.58 13.61 3.02
CA ARG A 82 30.52 12.86 3.87
C ARG A 82 31.33 11.80 3.11
N ASP A 83 30.75 11.18 2.08
CA ASP A 83 31.38 10.10 1.31
C ASP A 83 32.24 10.61 0.13
N SER A 84 32.15 11.91 -0.18
CA SER A 84 32.93 12.55 -1.25
C SER A 84 34.42 12.74 -0.96
N GLY A 85 34.91 12.28 0.20
CA GLY A 85 36.34 12.23 0.49
C GLY A 85 37.02 13.59 0.62
N PHE A 86 36.26 14.69 0.78
CA PHE A 86 36.85 15.93 1.28
C PHE A 86 37.25 15.70 2.73
N PRO A 87 38.55 15.74 3.08
CA PRO A 87 38.94 15.79 4.47
C PRO A 87 38.23 16.98 5.11
N ASP A 88 37.68 16.81 6.31
CA ASP A 88 37.35 17.95 7.15
C ASP A 88 38.68 18.71 7.31
N GLU A 89 38.85 19.79 6.54
CA GLU A 89 39.95 20.75 6.65
C GLU A 89 39.84 21.59 7.94
N ALA A 90 39.40 20.93 9.01
CA ALA A 90 39.45 21.34 10.40
C ALA A 90 40.52 20.56 11.17
N GLU A 91 41.51 19.99 10.48
CA GLU A 91 42.83 19.75 11.04
C GLU A 91 43.84 20.57 10.22
N ILE A 92 44.21 21.75 10.74
CA ILE A 92 45.53 22.42 10.75
C ILE A 92 45.28 23.87 11.21
N LEU A 93 45.22 24.06 12.53
CA LEU A 93 45.95 25.13 13.22
C LEU A 93 46.22 24.72 14.67
#